data_AF-A0A257S5K5-F1
#
_entry.id   AF-A0A257S5K5-F1
#
_cell.length_a   1.000
_cell.length_b   1.000
_cell.length_c   1.000
_cell.angle_alpha   90.00
_cell.angle_beta   90.00
_cell.angle_gamma   90.00
#
_symmetry.space_group_name_H-M   'P 1'
#
loop_
_entity.id
_entity.type
_entity.pdbx_description
1 polymer ?
#
loop_
_entity_poly.entity_id
_entity_poly.type
_entity_poly.pdbx_seq_one_letter_code
_entity_poly.pdbx_strand_id
1 'polypeptide(L)'
;MSTRAVEAWLEQPIQRFVEDARVTLALLLLPSGQVLAEHGFTRSLDVASACALAAAIQASGGELGRMLDGRAFTGLHHAGRDRQIFLAEARTSRATYIFLTVFDSESSLGLVRLYFDEFVARLAAAAPLADTAAEPVLAENFERDLNRNLAALFGRA
;
A
#
# COMPACT_ATOMS: atom_id res chain seq x y z
N MET A 1 10.02 -1.25 -16.23
CA MET A 1 9.40 -0.37 -15.21
C MET A 1 10.27 -0.42 -13.96
N SER A 2 10.32 0.65 -13.14
CA SER A 2 11.09 0.63 -11.89
C SER A 2 10.17 0.24 -10.74
N THR A 3 10.67 -0.63 -9.87
CA THR A 3 10.06 -0.91 -8.56
C THR A 3 10.81 -0.12 -7.50
N ARG A 4 10.09 0.35 -6.48
CA ARG A 4 10.70 0.76 -5.22
C ARG A 4 9.89 0.16 -4.08
N ALA A 5 10.56 -0.35 -3.07
CA ALA A 5 9.93 -0.86 -1.87
C ALA A 5 10.76 -0.50 -0.64
N VAL A 6 10.09 -0.30 0.49
CA VAL A 6 10.75 -0.05 1.79
C VAL A 6 11.37 -1.33 2.36
N GLU A 7 10.84 -2.49 1.97
CA GLU A 7 11.34 -3.81 2.36
C GLU A 7 11.37 -4.74 1.12
N ALA A 8 12.42 -5.55 1.00
CA ALA A 8 12.67 -6.36 -0.19
C ALA A 8 11.56 -7.40 -0.49
N TRP A 9 10.89 -7.91 0.54
CA TRP A 9 9.83 -8.93 0.39
C TRP A 9 8.57 -8.40 -0.32
N LEU A 10 8.42 -7.08 -0.43
CA LEU A 10 7.32 -6.42 -1.13
C LEU A 10 7.55 -6.32 -2.64
N GLU A 11 8.80 -6.41 -3.10
CA GLU A 11 9.16 -6.13 -4.50
C GLU A 11 8.59 -7.16 -5.46
N GLN A 12 8.75 -8.45 -5.17
CA GLN A 12 8.31 -9.51 -6.07
C GLN A 12 6.78 -9.55 -6.21
N PRO A 13 5.97 -9.50 -5.13
CA PRO A 13 4.51 -9.52 -5.25
C PRO A 13 3.97 -8.39 -6.12
N ILE A 14 4.45 -7.15 -5.91
CA ILE A 14 3.96 -5.98 -6.64
C ILE A 14 4.40 -5.97 -8.10
N GLN A 15 5.64 -6.37 -8.40
CA GLN A 15 6.13 -6.53 -9.78
C GLN A 15 5.27 -7.54 -10.53
N ARG A 16 5.03 -8.69 -9.90
CA ARG A 16 4.29 -9.77 -10.52
C ARG A 16 2.83 -9.42 -10.76
N PHE A 17 2.20 -8.69 -9.83
CA PHE A 17 0.86 -8.16 -10.06
C PHE A 17 0.81 -7.25 -11.30
N VAL A 18 1.77 -6.33 -11.47
CA VAL A 18 1.75 -5.40 -12.60
C VAL A 18 1.88 -6.11 -13.94
N GLU A 19 2.75 -7.11 -14.02
CA GLU A 19 2.93 -7.95 -15.20
C GLU A 19 1.68 -8.75 -15.53
N ASP A 20 1.16 -9.49 -14.54
CA ASP A 20 0.04 -10.41 -14.74
C ASP A 20 -1.26 -9.64 -15.06
N ALA A 21 -1.54 -8.58 -14.30
CA ALA A 21 -2.75 -7.77 -14.44
C ALA A 21 -2.66 -6.72 -15.55
N ARG A 22 -1.51 -6.55 -16.21
CA ARG A 22 -1.27 -5.56 -17.28
C ARG A 22 -1.67 -4.14 -16.89
N VAL A 23 -1.33 -3.73 -15.68
CA VAL A 23 -1.67 -2.40 -15.16
C VAL A 23 -0.54 -1.41 -15.39
N THR A 24 -0.82 -0.11 -15.28
CA THR A 24 0.16 0.96 -15.51
C THR A 24 0.88 1.41 -14.25
N LEU A 25 0.24 1.21 -13.08
CA LEU A 25 0.72 1.60 -11.76
C LEU A 25 0.14 0.68 -10.70
N ALA A 26 0.96 0.26 -9.74
CA ALA A 26 0.54 -0.36 -8.49
C ALA A 26 1.23 0.33 -7.32
N LEU A 27 0.48 0.62 -6.26
CA LEU A 27 0.94 1.19 -5.00
C LEU A 27 0.44 0.31 -3.85
N LEU A 28 1.32 -0.01 -2.91
CA LEU A 28 0.99 -0.62 -1.63
C LEU A 28 1.30 0.38 -0.52
N LEU A 29 0.34 0.62 0.34
CA LEU A 29 0.41 1.64 1.38
C LEU A 29 -0.23 1.15 2.69
N LEU A 30 0.16 1.78 3.80
CA LEU A 30 -0.54 1.60 5.07
C LEU A 30 -1.84 2.42 5.10
N PRO A 31 -2.79 2.09 5.99
CA PRO A 31 -3.98 2.91 6.23
C PRO A 31 -3.67 4.36 6.64
N SER A 32 -2.45 4.65 7.11
CA SER A 32 -1.97 6.01 7.38
C SER A 32 -1.68 6.84 6.12
N GLY A 33 -1.68 6.22 4.93
CA GLY A 33 -1.26 6.85 3.68
C GLY A 33 0.24 6.71 3.38
N GLN A 34 1.02 6.11 4.28
CA GLN A 34 2.45 5.86 4.05
C GLN A 34 2.65 4.81 2.96
N VAL A 35 3.44 5.14 1.94
CA VAL A 35 3.77 4.23 0.83
C VAL A 35 4.82 3.22 1.27
N LEU A 36 4.58 1.95 0.98
CA LEU A 36 5.50 0.84 1.25
C LEU A 36 6.14 0.30 -0.03
N ALA A 37 5.38 0.23 -1.12
CA ALA A 37 5.92 -0.18 -2.42
C ALA A 37 5.19 0.52 -3.57
N GLU A 38 5.95 0.79 -4.63
CA GLU A 38 5.45 1.35 -5.89
C GLU A 38 6.07 0.59 -7.07
N HIS A 39 5.26 0.33 -8.10
CA HIS A 39 5.73 -0.19 -9.37
C HIS A 39 4.96 0.44 -10.53
N GLY A 40 5.66 0.82 -11.60
CA GLY A 40 5.06 1.31 -12.83
C GLY A 40 5.42 2.76 -13.15
N PHE A 41 4.52 3.48 -13.84
CA PHE A 41 4.80 4.85 -14.29
C PHE A 41 4.42 5.88 -13.21
N THR A 42 5.43 6.38 -12.49
CA THR A 42 5.25 7.39 -11.43
C THR A 42 5.77 8.80 -11.78
N ARG A 43 6.39 9.00 -12.95
CA ARG A 43 7.16 10.23 -13.26
C ARG A 43 6.37 11.54 -13.22
N SER A 44 5.05 11.49 -13.38
CA SER A 44 4.16 12.67 -13.35
C SER A 44 3.15 12.66 -12.20
N LEU A 45 3.21 11.66 -11.31
CA LEU A 45 2.27 11.49 -10.21
C LEU A 45 2.96 11.82 -8.89
N ASP A 46 2.36 12.71 -8.10
CA ASP A 46 2.71 12.83 -6.70
C ASP A 46 2.16 11.61 -5.95
N VAL A 47 3.04 10.64 -5.73
CA VAL A 47 2.72 9.36 -5.10
C VAL A 47 2.26 9.56 -3.65
N ALA A 48 2.83 10.53 -2.92
CA ALA A 48 2.43 10.78 -1.54
C ALA A 48 0.99 11.31 -1.47
N SER A 49 0.66 12.28 -2.33
CA SER A 49 -0.72 12.78 -2.46
C SER A 49 -1.69 11.69 -2.91
N ALA A 50 -1.31 10.85 -3.88
CA ALA A 50 -2.14 9.75 -4.35
C ALA A 50 -2.44 8.73 -3.23
N CYS A 51 -1.44 8.39 -2.41
CA CYS A 51 -1.62 7.48 -1.28
C CYS A 51 -2.45 8.08 -0.15
N ALA A 52 -2.29 9.37 0.17
CA ALA A 52 -3.14 10.05 1.14
C ALA A 52 -4.62 10.04 0.71
N LEU A 53 -4.89 10.34 -0.57
CA LEU A 53 -6.24 10.28 -1.13
C LEU A 53 -6.79 8.85 -1.14
N ALA A 54 -5.97 7.87 -1.51
CA ALA A 54 -6.36 6.46 -1.50
C ALA A 54 -6.76 5.97 -0.10
N ALA A 55 -5.98 6.34 0.92
CA ALA A 55 -6.29 6.04 2.31
C ALA A 55 -7.62 6.67 2.75
N ALA A 56 -7.85 7.94 2.41
CA ALA A 56 -9.09 8.64 2.73
C ALA A 56 -10.31 8.01 2.03
N ILE A 57 -10.19 7.66 0.75
CA ILE A 57 -11.24 6.99 -0.04
C ILE A 57 -11.59 5.62 0.57
N GLN A 58 -10.58 4.82 0.91
CA GLN A 58 -10.81 3.50 1.50
C GLN A 58 -11.45 3.58 2.88
N ALA A 59 -11.00 4.51 3.74
CA ALA A 59 -11.60 4.73 5.05
C ALA A 59 -13.07 5.17 4.94
N SER A 60 -13.34 6.13 4.06
CA SER A 60 -14.70 6.66 3.84
C SER A 60 -15.62 5.61 3.21
N GLY A 61 -15.15 4.89 2.19
CA GLY A 61 -15.90 3.81 1.55
C GLY A 61 -16.14 2.63 2.49
N GLY A 62 -15.18 2.32 3.37
CA GLY A 62 -15.34 1.35 4.43
C GLY A 62 -16.48 1.73 5.39
N GLU A 63 -16.58 3.01 5.76
CA GLU A 63 -17.67 3.48 6.62
C GLU A 63 -19.02 3.48 5.93
N LEU A 64 -19.09 3.88 4.66
CA LEU A 64 -20.31 3.73 3.86
C LEU A 64 -20.79 2.28 3.82
N GLY A 65 -19.89 1.32 3.63
CA GLY A 65 -20.24 -0.09 3.70
C GLY A 65 -20.82 -0.50 5.05
N ARG A 66 -20.24 -0.04 6.16
CA ARG A 66 -20.79 -0.32 7.51
C ARG A 66 -22.20 0.23 7.66
N MET A 67 -22.44 1.45 7.19
CA MET A 67 -23.76 2.07 7.27
C MET A 67 -24.82 1.35 6.42
N LEU A 68 -24.44 0.84 5.24
CA LEU A 68 -25.36 0.23 4.29
C LEU A 68 -25.58 -1.26 4.54
N ASP A 69 -24.50 -2.01 4.80
CA ASP A 69 -24.49 -3.47 4.82
C ASP A 69 -24.06 -4.06 6.18
N GLY A 70 -23.79 -3.23 7.19
CA GLY A 70 -23.27 -3.66 8.48
C GLY A 70 -21.81 -4.14 8.44
N ARG A 71 -21.12 -4.02 7.30
CA ARG A 71 -19.73 -4.44 7.09
C ARG A 71 -19.00 -3.51 6.14
N ALA A 72 -17.71 -3.30 6.35
CA ALA A 72 -16.93 -2.40 5.51
C ALA A 72 -16.81 -2.90 4.06
N PHE A 73 -16.86 -1.98 3.09
CA PHE A 73 -16.42 -2.28 1.73
C PHE A 73 -14.90 -2.47 1.73
N THR A 74 -14.46 -3.60 1.16
CA THR A 74 -13.03 -3.96 1.10
C THR A 74 -12.40 -3.66 -0.26
N GLY A 75 -13.21 -3.35 -1.28
CA GLY A 75 -12.74 -2.98 -2.61
C GLY A 75 -13.63 -1.92 -3.25
N LEU A 76 -13.00 -0.96 -3.92
CA LEU A 76 -13.63 0.18 -4.59
C LEU A 76 -13.07 0.29 -6.01
N HIS A 77 -13.94 0.62 -6.96
CA HIS A 77 -13.55 0.84 -8.35
C HIS A 77 -14.10 2.18 -8.82
N HIS A 78 -13.24 2.96 -9.46
CA HIS A 78 -13.59 4.22 -10.09
C HIS A 78 -13.31 4.12 -11.58
N ALA A 79 -14.38 4.18 -12.38
CA ALA A 79 -14.28 4.19 -13.84
C ALA A 79 -14.05 5.62 -14.34
N GLY A 80 -12.90 5.86 -14.96
CA GLY A 80 -12.67 7.05 -15.77
C GLY A 80 -12.79 6.75 -17.26
N ARG A 81 -12.61 7.78 -18.09
CA ARG A 81 -12.69 7.67 -19.56
C ARG A 81 -11.54 6.84 -20.14
N ASP A 82 -10.31 7.20 -19.80
CA ASP A 82 -9.10 6.58 -20.36
C ASP A 82 -8.39 5.66 -19.35
N ARG A 83 -8.61 5.91 -18.05
CA ARG A 83 -8.00 5.17 -16.95
C ARG A 83 -9.03 4.84 -15.89
N GLN A 84 -8.80 3.72 -15.23
CA GLN A 84 -9.62 3.21 -14.14
C GLN A 84 -8.74 3.01 -12.91
N ILE A 85 -9.34 3.16 -11.73
CA ILE A 85 -8.66 2.98 -10.45
C ILE A 85 -9.36 1.86 -9.69
N PHE A 86 -8.60 0.90 -9.20
CA PHE A 86 -9.06 -0.09 -8.24
C PHE A 86 -8.31 0.08 -6.92
N LEU A 87 -9.06 0.20 -5.83
CA LEU A 87 -8.55 0.19 -4.47
C LEU A 87 -9.06 -1.04 -3.76
N ALA A 88 -8.21 -1.68 -2.96
CA ALA A 88 -8.64 -2.79 -2.13
C ALA A 88 -7.79 -2.94 -0.87
N GLU A 89 -8.38 -3.56 0.14
CA GLU A 89 -7.69 -3.92 1.36
C GLU A 89 -6.96 -5.26 1.18
N ALA A 90 -5.68 -5.31 1.55
CA ALA A 90 -4.88 -6.53 1.59
C ALA A 90 -4.43 -6.79 3.04
N ARG A 91 -4.56 -8.03 3.52
CA ARG A 91 -4.17 -8.39 4.90
C ARG A 91 -3.11 -9.48 4.90
N THR A 92 -2.18 -9.35 5.83
CA THR A 92 -1.15 -10.36 6.13
C THR A 92 -1.08 -10.57 7.63
N SER A 93 -0.23 -11.49 8.08
CA SER A 93 0.10 -11.66 9.50
C SER A 93 0.73 -10.41 10.14
N ARG A 94 1.39 -9.54 9.36
CA ARG A 94 2.06 -8.33 9.88
C ARG A 94 1.12 -7.14 10.02
N ALA A 95 0.32 -6.87 9.00
CA ALA A 95 -0.49 -5.65 8.93
C ALA A 95 -1.63 -5.76 7.92
N THR A 96 -2.50 -4.75 7.99
CA THR A 96 -3.48 -4.42 6.95
C THR A 96 -2.91 -3.33 6.08
N TYR A 97 -3.07 -3.48 4.77
CA TYR A 97 -2.59 -2.58 3.74
C TYR A 97 -3.76 -2.12 2.87
N ILE A 98 -3.55 -1.01 2.19
CA ILE A 98 -4.38 -0.56 1.08
C ILE A 98 -3.54 -0.74 -0.18
N PHE A 99 -4.16 -1.32 -1.19
CA PHE A 99 -3.61 -1.47 -2.51
C PHE A 99 -4.34 -0.52 -3.46
N LEU A 100 -3.59 0.22 -4.26
CA LEU A 100 -4.13 1.05 -5.34
C LEU A 100 -3.48 0.62 -6.65
N THR A 101 -4.30 0.45 -7.69
CA THR A 101 -3.81 0.23 -9.05
C THR A 101 -4.54 1.09 -10.06
N VAL A 102 -3.82 1.45 -11.13
CA VAL A 102 -4.35 2.23 -12.26
C VAL A 102 -4.14 1.45 -13.55
N PHE A 103 -5.20 1.30 -14.32
CA PHE A 103 -5.19 0.53 -15.56
C PHE A 103 -6.01 1.21 -16.67
N ASP A 104 -5.66 0.92 -17.91
CA ASP A 104 -6.32 1.43 -19.11
C ASP A 104 -6.96 0.25 -19.88
N SER A 105 -7.19 0.43 -21.19
CA SER A 105 -7.81 -0.58 -22.06
C SER A 105 -7.01 -1.88 -22.21
N GLU A 106 -5.72 -1.91 -21.81
CA GLU A 106 -4.91 -3.14 -21.85
C GLU A 106 -5.27 -4.13 -20.73
N SER A 107 -6.12 -3.72 -19.79
CA SER A 107 -6.64 -4.55 -18.69
C SER A 107 -8.14 -4.37 -18.48
N SER A 108 -8.69 -5.14 -17.55
CA SER A 108 -10.10 -5.06 -17.15
C SER A 108 -10.25 -5.22 -15.65
N LEU A 109 -11.37 -4.73 -15.10
CA LEU A 109 -11.68 -4.89 -13.67
C LEU A 109 -11.69 -6.37 -13.25
N GLY A 110 -12.16 -7.28 -14.11
CA GLY A 110 -12.16 -8.71 -13.82
C GLY A 110 -10.75 -9.28 -13.69
N LEU A 111 -9.85 -8.91 -14.61
CA LEU A 111 -8.46 -9.33 -14.58
C LEU A 111 -7.71 -8.76 -13.36
N VAL A 112 -7.96 -7.49 -13.05
CA VAL A 112 -7.39 -6.80 -11.88
C VAL A 112 -7.82 -7.48 -10.58
N ARG A 113 -9.10 -7.85 -10.44
CA ARG A 113 -9.60 -8.55 -9.26
C ARG A 113 -8.98 -9.94 -9.10
N LEU A 114 -8.93 -10.71 -10.20
CA LEU A 114 -8.31 -12.04 -10.20
C LEU A 114 -6.87 -11.99 -9.70
N TYR A 115 -6.05 -11.13 -10.28
CA TYR A 115 -4.64 -11.03 -9.89
C TYR A 115 -4.43 -10.29 -8.58
N PHE A 116 -5.39 -9.50 -8.11
CA PHE A 116 -5.36 -8.93 -6.77
C PHE A 116 -5.45 -10.03 -5.72
N ASP A 117 -6.33 -11.02 -5.90
CA ASP A 117 -6.44 -12.15 -4.97
C ASP A 117 -5.14 -12.97 -4.95
N GLU A 118 -4.51 -13.20 -6.11
CA GLU A 118 -3.18 -13.83 -6.18
C GLU A 118 -2.09 -12.97 -5.54
N PHE A 119 -2.14 -11.65 -5.73
CA PHE A 119 -1.22 -10.72 -5.08
C PHE A 119 -1.33 -10.79 -3.57
N VAL A 120 -2.54 -10.84 -3.01
CA VAL A 120 -2.74 -10.97 -1.55
C VAL A 120 -2.14 -12.28 -1.04
N ALA A 121 -2.33 -13.38 -1.76
CA ALA A 121 -1.72 -14.67 -1.41
C ALA A 121 -0.18 -14.62 -1.43
N ARG A 122 0.41 -14.03 -2.48
CA ARG A 122 1.88 -13.86 -2.60
C ARG A 122 2.43 -12.94 -1.53
N LEU A 123 1.73 -11.83 -1.26
CA LEU A 123 2.11 -10.87 -0.23
C LEU A 123 2.09 -11.53 1.15
N ALA A 124 1.06 -12.31 1.47
CA ALA A 124 0.98 -13.05 2.72
C ALA A 124 2.06 -14.12 2.86
N ALA A 125 2.41 -14.82 1.78
CA ALA A 125 3.48 -15.82 1.78
C ALA A 125 4.88 -15.21 1.91
N ALA A 126 5.09 -14.02 1.34
CA ALA A 126 6.36 -13.30 1.41
C ALA A 126 6.54 -12.54 2.73
N ALA A 127 5.45 -12.21 3.43
CA ALA A 127 5.48 -11.47 4.68
C ALA A 127 6.31 -12.23 5.74
N PRO A 128 7.36 -11.61 6.30
CA PRO A 128 8.07 -12.18 7.44
C PRO A 128 7.10 -12.51 8.56
N LEU A 129 7.38 -13.58 9.31
CA LEU A 129 6.67 -13.86 10.54
C LEU A 129 6.74 -12.61 11.41
N ALA A 130 5.59 -12.19 11.97
CA ALA A 130 5.57 -11.06 12.88
C ALA A 130 6.56 -11.36 14.01
N ASP A 131 7.54 -10.48 14.22
CA ASP A 131 8.40 -10.55 15.40
C ASP A 131 7.46 -10.58 16.60
N THR A 132 7.47 -11.70 17.34
CA THR A 132 6.79 -11.82 18.63
C THR A 132 7.30 -10.66 19.47
N ALA A 133 6.48 -9.61 19.58
CA ALA A 133 6.69 -8.38 20.32
C ALA A 133 8.18 -8.13 20.62
N ALA A 134 8.88 -7.42 19.72
CA ALA A 134 10.12 -6.78 20.12
C ALA A 134 9.83 -6.11 21.47
N GLU A 135 10.46 -6.61 22.55
CA GLU A 135 10.29 -6.04 23.89
C GLU A 135 10.38 -4.52 23.74
N PRO A 136 9.43 -3.74 24.28
CA PRO A 136 9.53 -2.29 24.21
C PRO A 136 10.88 -1.93 24.82
N VAL A 137 11.83 -1.56 23.96
CA VAL A 137 13.20 -1.27 24.36
C VAL A 137 13.09 -0.19 25.42
N LEU A 138 13.39 -0.58 26.67
CA LEU A 138 13.15 0.19 27.87
C LEU A 138 13.73 1.60 27.72
N ALA A 139 12.97 2.56 28.23
CA ALA A 139 13.11 4.01 28.06
C ALA A 139 14.46 4.63 28.46
N GLU A 140 15.40 3.87 29.05
CA GLU A 140 16.61 4.41 29.67
C GLU A 140 17.55 5.12 28.69
N ASN A 141 17.55 4.75 27.40
CA ASN A 141 18.39 5.40 26.39
C ASN A 141 17.61 6.05 25.23
N PHE A 142 16.29 5.82 25.14
CA PHE A 142 15.49 6.30 24.00
C PHE A 142 15.54 7.82 23.86
N GLU A 143 15.35 8.56 24.95
CA GLU A 143 15.34 10.03 24.91
C GLU A 143 16.69 10.62 24.52
N ARG A 144 17.79 10.01 25.01
CA ARG A 144 19.15 10.43 24.67
C ARG A 144 19.48 10.12 23.22
N ASP A 145 19.14 8.93 22.74
CA ASP A 145 19.37 8.53 21.35
C ASP A 145 18.50 9.34 20.38
N LEU A 146 17.24 9.61 20.74
CA LEU A 146 16.34 10.47 19.99
C LEU A 146 16.89 11.89 19.88
N ASN A 147 17.28 12.50 20.99
CA ASN A 147 17.84 13.86 20.99
C ASN A 147 19.15 13.94 20.20
N ARG A 148 20.04 12.95 20.31
CA ARG A 148 21.27 12.88 19.50
C ARG A 148 20.95 12.83 18.00
N ASN A 149 20.01 11.98 17.61
CA ASN A 149 19.64 11.81 16.20
C ASN A 149 18.91 13.04 15.65
N LEU A 150 18.00 13.64 16.42
CA LEU A 150 17.32 14.89 16.05
C LEU A 150 18.32 16.04 15.89
N ALA A 151 19.27 16.18 16.81
CA ALA A 151 20.35 17.17 16.70
C ALA A 151 21.21 16.94 15.45
N ALA A 152 21.52 15.68 15.11
CA ALA A 152 22.26 15.36 13.89
C ALA A 152 21.46 15.65 12.60
N LEU A 153 20.15 15.45 12.61
CA LEU A 153 19.27 15.63 11.45
C LEU A 153 18.87 17.09 11.21
N PHE A 154 18.61 17.84 12.28
CA PHE A 154 18.05 19.19 12.23
C PHE A 154 19.00 20.28 12.75
N GLY A 155 20.12 19.91 13.37
CA GLY A 155 21.14 20.85 13.82
C GLY A 155 22.10 21.21 12.69
N ARG A 156 21.79 22.26 11.92
CA ARG A 156 22.81 23.01 11.19
C ARG A 156 23.11 24.33 11.92
N ALA A 157 24.39 24.43 12.28
CA ALA A 157 25.17 25.54 12.85
C ALA A 157 24.87 25.95 14.29
#